data_AF-D7B1G1-F1
#
_entry.id   AF-D7B1G1-F1
#
_cell.length_a   1.000
_cell.length_b   1.000
_cell.length_c   1.000
_cell.angle_alpha   90.00
_cell.angle_beta   90.00
_cell.angle_gamma   90.00
#
_symmetry.space_group_name_H-M   'P 1'
#
loop_
_entity.id
_entity.type
_entity.pdbx_description
1 polymer ?
#
loop_
_entity_poly.entity_id
_entity_poly.type
_entity_poly.pdbx_seq_one_letter_code
_entity_poly.pdbx_strand_id
1 'polypeptide(L)'
;MGTTDEEGVRAHRGTEGIVVGVDGSPGSRAALDWAARAAADRGLELLVLHALSMPVISAPLGFTGRVPPTPELADWAERLLREAVDHVARTRPGLELRTEVSKLDPARALLTASRSAEMAVVGSRGLGGTASVFLGSVSVRVSAHATCPVAVVPGPDEAVGGGDPRVRGERGRVVVGLDGSAGGRAALRFALDEAARTGAELVAVHAWEIPNPVDVTALDPAAHAAVREYLVSRADEHVRALVEEARTERTGDVPVRVEVVQDQAAHALLTRGDDADLIVVGSRGRGGFAGLLLGSVSQTVLHHARVPVVVARSRSGRSGD
;
A
#
# COMPACT_ATOMS: atom_id res chain seq x y z
N MET A 1 -42.62 22.81 8.37
CA MET A 1 -42.46 22.43 9.78
C MET A 1 -41.89 21.01 9.78
N GLY A 2 -40.59 20.77 9.61
CA GLY A 2 -39.43 21.59 9.99
C GLY A 2 -38.80 20.97 11.24
N THR A 3 -38.30 19.74 11.12
CA THR A 3 -37.45 19.11 12.14
C THR A 3 -36.21 18.61 11.43
N THR A 4 -35.22 19.47 11.47
CA THR A 4 -33.81 19.22 11.19
C THR A 4 -33.28 18.21 12.22
N ASP A 5 -32.96 17.00 11.77
CA ASP A 5 -32.07 16.10 12.51
C ASP A 5 -30.63 16.62 12.35
N GLU A 6 -30.33 17.68 13.09
CA GLU A 6 -28.98 18.13 13.42
C GLU A 6 -28.58 17.52 14.77
N GLU A 7 -28.31 16.21 14.79
CA GLU A 7 -27.60 15.57 15.91
C GLU A 7 -26.19 15.19 15.48
N GLY A 8 -25.26 16.09 15.79
CA GLY A 8 -23.92 15.71 16.25
C GLY A 8 -22.94 15.19 15.21
N VAL A 9 -22.71 15.91 14.11
CA VAL A 9 -21.42 15.83 13.41
C VAL A 9 -20.37 16.43 14.35
N ARG A 10 -19.74 15.59 15.19
CA ARG A 10 -18.45 15.96 15.78
C ARG A 10 -17.53 16.25 14.60
N ALA A 11 -17.11 17.51 14.49
CA ALA A 11 -16.15 17.96 13.50
C ALA A 11 -14.97 16.98 13.46
N HIS A 12 -14.85 16.26 12.35
CA HIS A 12 -13.76 15.35 12.06
C HIS A 12 -12.48 16.20 12.07
N ARG A 13 -11.69 16.18 13.14
CA ARG A 13 -10.27 16.56 13.03
C ARG A 13 -9.72 15.58 12.01
N GLY A 14 -9.39 16.09 10.82
CA GLY A 14 -8.90 15.27 9.72
C GLY A 14 -7.76 14.41 10.25
N THR A 15 -7.89 13.10 10.10
CA THR A 15 -6.93 12.16 10.69
C THR A 15 -5.61 12.32 9.94
N GLU A 16 -4.66 13.10 10.46
CA GLU A 16 -3.25 13.14 10.02
C GLU A 16 -2.53 11.87 10.49
N GLY A 17 -3.11 10.70 10.24
CA GLY A 17 -2.70 9.43 10.84
C GLY A 17 -2.74 8.26 9.87
N ILE A 18 -2.51 7.06 10.39
CA ILE A 18 -2.64 5.81 9.64
C ILE A 18 -4.02 5.22 9.90
N VAL A 19 -4.73 4.79 8.85
CA VAL A 19 -5.98 4.03 9.00
C VAL A 19 -5.76 2.57 8.64
N VAL A 20 -6.25 1.65 9.47
CA VAL A 20 -6.23 0.21 9.19
C VAL A 20 -7.64 -0.38 9.23
N GLY A 21 -7.98 -1.16 8.21
CA GLY A 21 -9.24 -1.91 8.17
C GLY A 21 -9.12 -3.25 8.89
N VAL A 22 -10.01 -3.51 9.86
CA VAL A 22 -10.06 -4.78 10.59
C VAL A 22 -11.38 -5.52 10.40
N ASP A 23 -11.30 -6.84 10.24
CA ASP A 23 -12.46 -7.73 10.07
C ASP A 23 -12.40 -8.99 10.95
N GLY A 24 -11.36 -9.13 11.80
CA GLY A 24 -11.17 -10.29 12.68
C GLY A 24 -10.47 -11.48 12.01
N SER A 25 -10.19 -11.42 10.71
CA SER A 25 -9.39 -12.43 10.02
C SER A 25 -7.91 -12.39 10.44
N PRO A 26 -7.15 -13.50 10.25
CA PRO A 26 -5.69 -13.48 10.45
C PRO A 26 -4.97 -12.41 9.61
N GLY A 27 -5.42 -12.19 8.37
CA GLY A 27 -4.87 -11.17 7.49
C GLY A 27 -5.06 -9.75 8.02
N SER A 28 -6.25 -9.44 8.57
CA SER A 28 -6.46 -8.11 9.17
C SER A 28 -5.73 -7.90 10.50
N ARG A 29 -5.47 -8.97 11.27
CA ARG A 29 -4.58 -8.89 12.44
C ARG A 29 -3.13 -8.59 12.04
N ALA A 30 -2.61 -9.26 11.00
CA ALA A 30 -1.28 -8.96 10.46
C ALA A 30 -1.19 -7.50 9.94
N ALA A 31 -2.25 -7.03 9.28
CA ALA A 31 -2.36 -5.64 8.86
C ALA A 31 -2.38 -4.65 10.04
N LEU A 32 -3.10 -4.96 11.12
CA LEU A 32 -3.10 -4.17 12.36
C LEU A 32 -1.70 -4.09 12.97
N ASP A 33 -1.01 -5.22 13.07
CA ASP A 33 0.36 -5.26 13.59
C ASP A 33 1.32 -4.43 12.76
N TRP A 34 1.24 -4.52 11.43
CA TRP A 34 2.05 -3.72 10.53
C TRP A 34 1.71 -2.22 10.64
N ALA A 35 0.43 -1.87 10.66
CA ALA A 35 -0.04 -0.48 10.78
C ALA A 35 0.40 0.14 12.11
N ALA A 36 0.38 -0.61 13.20
CA ALA A 36 0.78 -0.13 14.52
C ALA A 36 2.28 0.18 14.59
N ARG A 37 3.16 -0.61 13.95
CA ARG A 37 4.59 -0.22 13.86
C ARG A 37 4.80 0.93 12.91
N ALA A 38 4.11 0.95 11.76
CA ALA A 38 4.22 2.09 10.85
C ALA A 38 3.79 3.40 11.53
N ALA A 39 2.75 3.37 12.37
CA ALA A 39 2.27 4.53 13.12
C ALA A 39 3.29 4.96 14.19
N ALA A 40 3.82 4.00 14.96
CA ALA A 40 4.85 4.26 15.97
C ALA A 40 6.15 4.82 15.37
N ASP A 41 6.67 4.21 14.30
CA ASP A 41 7.89 4.64 13.60
C ASP A 41 7.74 6.05 12.97
N ARG A 42 6.50 6.54 12.81
CA ARG A 42 6.19 7.87 12.26
C ARG A 42 5.70 8.86 13.30
N GLY A 43 5.46 8.43 14.54
CA GLY A 43 4.83 9.26 15.57
C GLY A 43 3.42 9.74 15.20
N LEU A 44 2.63 8.90 14.50
CA LEU A 44 1.28 9.24 14.05
C LEU A 44 0.21 8.44 14.83
N GLU A 45 -0.99 9.01 14.93
CA GLU A 45 -2.16 8.30 15.48
C GLU A 45 -2.57 7.13 14.56
N LEU A 46 -2.98 6.01 15.16
CA LEU A 46 -3.57 4.87 14.47
C LEU A 46 -5.10 4.86 14.60
N LEU A 47 -5.81 4.94 13.47
CA LEU A 47 -7.24 4.69 13.37
C LEU A 47 -7.53 3.23 13.00
N VAL A 48 -8.10 2.47 13.93
CA VAL A 48 -8.61 1.11 13.70
C VAL A 48 -10.08 1.19 13.27
N LEU A 49 -10.34 0.84 12.02
CA LEU A 49 -11.67 0.97 11.40
C LEU A 49 -12.28 -0.39 11.12
N HIS A 50 -13.51 -0.58 11.59
CA HIS A 50 -14.35 -1.72 11.20
C HIS A 50 -15.61 -1.23 10.46
N ALA A 51 -16.07 -1.97 9.46
CA ALA A 51 -17.19 -1.57 8.60
C ALA A 51 -18.28 -2.64 8.54
N LEU A 52 -19.50 -2.27 8.94
CA LEU A 52 -20.64 -3.16 9.09
C LEU A 52 -21.41 -3.47 7.80
N SER A 53 -21.19 -2.70 6.72
CA SER A 53 -21.92 -2.85 5.45
C SER A 53 -23.46 -2.77 5.60
N MET A 54 -23.97 -1.77 6.32
CA MET A 54 -25.42 -1.67 6.53
C MET A 54 -26.15 -1.32 5.23
N PRO A 55 -27.22 -2.05 4.85
CA PRO A 55 -27.95 -1.82 3.62
C PRO A 55 -28.67 -0.47 3.65
N VAL A 56 -28.78 0.15 2.48
CA VAL A 56 -29.64 1.32 2.28
C VAL A 56 -31.01 0.81 1.89
N ILE A 57 -32.04 1.26 2.60
CA ILE A 57 -33.43 0.97 2.27
C ILE A 57 -34.12 2.25 1.81
N SER A 58 -34.98 2.09 0.81
CA SER A 58 -35.92 3.12 0.39
C SER A 58 -37.30 2.73 0.91
N ALA A 59 -37.89 3.60 1.73
CA ALA A 59 -39.21 3.42 2.31
C ALA A 59 -40.26 4.27 1.56
N PRO A 60 -41.57 3.99 1.75
CA PRO A 60 -42.64 4.83 1.20
C PRO A 60 -42.47 6.30 1.59
N LEU A 61 -43.00 7.22 0.78
CA LEU A 61 -42.87 8.67 0.94
C LEU A 61 -41.44 9.22 0.75
N GLY A 62 -40.55 8.47 0.10
CA GLY A 62 -39.24 8.97 -0.35
C GLY A 62 -38.15 8.99 0.72
N PHE A 63 -38.39 8.38 1.89
CA PHE A 63 -37.36 8.25 2.91
C PHE A 63 -36.30 7.24 2.43
N THR A 64 -35.04 7.69 2.37
CA THR A 64 -33.89 6.84 2.06
C THR A 64 -32.93 6.90 3.24
N GLY A 65 -32.54 5.75 3.77
CA GLY A 65 -31.71 5.66 4.96
C GLY A 65 -30.98 4.33 5.07
N ARG A 66 -29.91 4.29 5.86
CA ARG A 66 -29.26 3.03 6.22
C ARG A 66 -30.00 2.39 7.37
N VAL A 67 -30.22 1.07 7.26
CA VAL A 67 -30.75 0.27 8.36
C VAL A 67 -29.79 0.39 9.55
N PRO A 68 -30.28 0.64 10.78
CA PRO A 68 -29.44 0.60 11.97
C PRO A 68 -28.95 -0.84 12.23
N PRO A 69 -27.72 -1.04 12.74
CA PRO A 69 -27.26 -2.37 13.11
C PRO A 69 -28.12 -2.96 14.22
N THR A 70 -28.28 -4.28 14.23
CA THR A 70 -28.88 -4.95 15.39
C THR A 70 -27.95 -4.83 16.60
N PRO A 71 -28.45 -4.91 17.84
CA PRO A 71 -27.61 -4.88 19.04
C PRO A 71 -26.49 -5.93 19.00
N GLU A 72 -26.77 -7.14 18.53
CA GLU A 72 -25.79 -8.24 18.47
C GLU A 72 -24.63 -7.92 17.51
N LEU A 73 -24.95 -7.31 16.37
CA LEU A 73 -23.95 -6.91 15.38
C LEU A 73 -23.10 -5.74 15.87
N ALA A 74 -23.73 -4.75 16.51
CA ALA A 74 -23.03 -3.62 17.13
C ALA A 74 -22.08 -4.11 18.24
N ASP A 75 -22.58 -4.95 19.15
CA ASP A 75 -21.79 -5.52 20.25
C ASP A 75 -20.61 -6.36 19.74
N TRP A 76 -20.81 -7.11 18.66
CA TRP A 76 -19.74 -7.87 18.03
C TRP A 76 -18.64 -6.97 17.46
N ALA A 77 -19.02 -5.90 16.73
CA ALA A 77 -18.05 -4.94 16.20
C ALA A 77 -17.29 -4.21 17.31
N GLU A 78 -17.95 -3.85 18.41
CA GLU A 78 -17.28 -3.27 19.57
C GLU A 78 -16.31 -4.24 20.23
N ARG A 79 -16.68 -5.52 20.38
CA ARG A 79 -15.75 -6.55 20.89
C ARG A 79 -14.52 -6.70 20.00
N LEU A 80 -14.71 -6.77 18.68
CA LEU A 80 -13.61 -6.84 17.72
C LEU A 80 -12.64 -5.67 17.88
N LEU A 81 -13.16 -4.44 18.00
CA LEU A 81 -12.33 -3.24 18.17
C LEU A 81 -11.65 -3.20 19.54
N ARG A 82 -12.32 -3.64 20.62
CA ARG A 82 -11.71 -3.78 21.95
C ARG A 82 -10.54 -4.76 21.94
N GLU A 83 -10.71 -5.92 21.30
CA GLU A 83 -9.65 -6.91 21.16
C GLU A 83 -8.45 -6.36 20.37
N ALA A 84 -8.71 -5.58 19.32
CA ALA A 84 -7.66 -4.89 18.56
C ALA A 84 -6.92 -3.85 19.41
N VAL A 85 -7.63 -3.04 20.20
CA VAL A 85 -7.05 -2.06 21.13
C VAL A 85 -6.16 -2.76 22.15
N ASP A 86 -6.67 -3.79 22.81
CA ASP A 86 -5.95 -4.53 23.84
C ASP A 86 -4.68 -5.18 23.27
N HIS A 87 -4.75 -5.68 22.04
CA HIS A 87 -3.61 -6.24 21.33
C HIS A 87 -2.53 -5.21 21.03
N VAL A 88 -2.91 -4.04 20.51
CA VAL A 88 -1.97 -2.95 20.23
C VAL A 88 -1.39 -2.40 21.53
N ALA A 89 -2.18 -2.22 22.58
CA ALA A 89 -1.71 -1.73 23.87
C ALA A 89 -0.64 -2.65 24.50
N ARG A 90 -0.76 -3.98 24.32
CA ARG A 90 0.25 -4.95 24.77
C ARG A 90 1.53 -4.92 23.94
N THR A 91 1.41 -4.77 22.62
CA THR A 91 2.56 -4.87 21.70
C THR A 91 3.27 -3.53 21.47
N ARG A 92 2.57 -2.41 21.67
CA ARG A 92 3.07 -1.03 21.51
C ARG A 92 2.48 -0.10 22.57
N PRO A 93 2.98 -0.17 23.81
CA PRO A 93 2.58 0.75 24.86
C PRO A 93 2.81 2.20 24.45
N GLY A 94 1.81 3.06 24.65
CA GLY A 94 1.92 4.51 24.40
C GLY A 94 1.59 4.98 22.99
N LEU A 95 1.24 4.08 22.06
CA LEU A 95 0.74 4.49 20.74
C LEU A 95 -0.65 5.12 20.86
N GLU A 96 -0.82 6.33 20.33
CA GLU A 96 -2.14 6.96 20.22
C GLU A 96 -3.02 6.19 19.23
N LEU A 97 -4.18 5.73 19.70
CA LEU A 97 -5.08 4.88 18.92
C LEU A 97 -6.53 5.32 19.11
N ARG A 98 -7.26 5.38 17.99
CA ARG A 98 -8.70 5.59 17.93
C ARG A 98 -9.38 4.44 17.21
N THR A 99 -10.60 4.12 17.61
CA THR A 99 -11.43 3.10 16.93
C THR A 99 -12.66 3.74 16.29
N GLU A 100 -13.10 3.20 15.15
CA GLU A 100 -14.32 3.67 14.48
C GLU A 100 -15.12 2.50 13.88
N VAL A 101 -16.42 2.48 14.13
CA VAL A 101 -17.38 1.59 13.46
C VAL A 101 -18.10 2.38 12.37
N SER A 102 -17.93 1.96 11.12
CA SER A 102 -18.60 2.56 9.97
C SER A 102 -19.80 1.75 9.52
N LYS A 103 -20.91 2.42 9.18
CA LYS A 103 -22.09 1.80 8.57
C LYS A 103 -21.94 1.58 7.06
N LEU A 104 -20.86 2.09 6.44
CA LEU A 104 -20.55 1.90 5.03
C LEU A 104 -20.03 0.47 4.77
N ASP A 105 -19.91 0.09 3.50
CA ASP A 105 -19.12 -1.11 3.15
C ASP A 105 -17.61 -0.84 3.34
N PRO A 106 -16.78 -1.87 3.62
CA PRO A 106 -15.39 -1.74 4.03
C PRO A 106 -14.55 -0.85 3.11
N ALA A 107 -14.63 -1.09 1.81
CA ALA A 107 -13.83 -0.31 0.88
C ALA A 107 -14.33 1.14 0.79
N ARG A 108 -15.64 1.44 0.91
CA ARG A 108 -16.10 2.84 0.96
C ARG A 108 -15.64 3.53 2.24
N ALA A 109 -15.71 2.85 3.38
CA ALA A 109 -15.24 3.40 4.65
C ALA A 109 -13.76 3.77 4.60
N LEU A 110 -12.91 2.85 4.13
CA LEU A 110 -11.47 3.08 3.98
C LEU A 110 -11.16 4.17 2.94
N LEU A 111 -11.89 4.21 1.82
CA LEU A 111 -11.71 5.27 0.82
C LEU A 111 -12.09 6.65 1.37
N THR A 112 -13.13 6.74 2.20
CA THR A 112 -13.45 7.99 2.90
C THR A 112 -12.34 8.39 3.87
N ALA A 113 -11.86 7.46 4.71
CA ALA A 113 -10.77 7.73 5.65
C ALA A 113 -9.45 8.09 4.94
N SER A 114 -9.19 7.52 3.76
CA SER A 114 -7.98 7.78 2.97
C SER A 114 -7.82 9.23 2.49
N ARG A 115 -8.88 10.05 2.58
CA ARG A 115 -8.85 11.47 2.15
C ARG A 115 -8.03 12.36 3.06
N SER A 116 -7.97 12.01 4.35
CA SER A 116 -7.17 12.73 5.35
C SER A 116 -5.97 11.92 5.81
N ALA A 117 -6.00 10.59 5.71
CA ALA A 117 -4.92 9.73 6.21
C ALA A 117 -3.61 9.91 5.44
N GLU A 118 -2.50 9.79 6.16
CA GLU A 118 -1.15 9.69 5.58
C GLU A 118 -0.94 8.33 4.89
N MET A 119 -1.64 7.30 5.36
CA MET A 119 -1.62 5.96 4.77
C MET A 119 -2.87 5.16 5.15
N ALA A 120 -3.33 4.32 4.22
CA ALA A 120 -4.31 3.28 4.51
C ALA A 120 -3.66 1.90 4.50
N VAL A 121 -4.05 1.02 5.42
CA VAL A 121 -3.51 -0.32 5.58
C VAL A 121 -4.65 -1.34 5.54
N VAL A 122 -4.46 -2.41 4.76
CA VAL A 122 -5.42 -3.50 4.61
C VAL A 122 -4.70 -4.83 4.54
N GLY A 123 -5.35 -5.90 4.98
CA GLY A 123 -4.89 -7.25 4.66
C GLY A 123 -5.02 -7.53 3.16
N SER A 124 -4.16 -8.39 2.62
CA SER A 124 -4.30 -8.99 1.29
C SER A 124 -5.66 -9.68 1.14
N ARG A 125 -6.11 -10.36 2.20
CA ARG A 125 -7.34 -11.16 2.28
C ARG A 125 -8.12 -10.86 3.58
N GLY A 126 -9.40 -11.21 3.56
CA GLY A 126 -10.32 -11.06 4.70
C GLY A 126 -11.17 -12.32 4.92
N LEU A 127 -12.27 -12.19 5.67
CA LEU A 127 -13.14 -13.30 6.10
C LEU A 127 -13.71 -14.18 4.95
N GLY A 128 -13.85 -13.64 3.75
CA GLY A 128 -14.43 -14.34 2.58
C GLY A 128 -13.42 -15.03 1.66
N GLY A 129 -12.12 -14.98 1.97
CA GLY A 129 -11.10 -15.61 1.15
C GLY A 129 -11.14 -17.13 1.27
N THR A 130 -11.86 -17.80 0.36
CA THR A 130 -11.64 -19.23 0.10
C THR A 130 -10.18 -19.46 -0.30
N ALA A 131 -9.69 -20.69 -0.20
CA ALA A 131 -8.32 -21.15 -0.47
C ALA A 131 -7.79 -20.92 -1.92
N SER A 132 -8.15 -19.79 -2.54
CA SER A 132 -7.84 -19.38 -3.89
C SER A 132 -6.80 -18.25 -3.90
N VAL A 133 -6.00 -18.22 -4.97
CA VAL A 133 -4.84 -17.35 -5.20
C VAL A 133 -5.22 -15.87 -5.45
N PHE A 134 -6.44 -15.44 -5.13
CA PHE A 134 -6.93 -14.11 -5.48
C PHE A 134 -6.84 -13.10 -4.32
N LEU A 135 -6.49 -11.85 -4.66
CA LEU A 135 -6.48 -10.71 -3.76
C LEU A 135 -7.90 -10.33 -3.34
N GLY A 136 -8.09 -9.89 -2.10
CA GLY A 136 -9.38 -9.48 -1.57
C GLY A 136 -9.99 -8.28 -2.31
N SER A 137 -11.32 -8.27 -2.46
CA SER A 137 -12.03 -7.19 -3.16
C SER A 137 -11.81 -5.81 -2.51
N VAL A 138 -11.65 -5.77 -1.18
CA VAL A 138 -11.36 -4.54 -0.43
C VAL A 138 -9.97 -4.00 -0.74
N SER A 139 -8.94 -4.86 -0.70
CA SER A 139 -7.56 -4.46 -0.95
C SER A 139 -7.35 -4.01 -2.40
N VAL A 140 -7.95 -4.69 -3.37
CA VAL A 140 -7.98 -4.23 -4.77
C VAL A 140 -8.60 -2.84 -4.89
N ARG A 141 -9.81 -2.64 -4.35
CA ARG A 141 -10.54 -1.38 -4.54
C ARG A 141 -9.90 -0.21 -3.79
N VAL A 142 -9.37 -0.44 -2.59
CA VAL A 142 -8.66 0.59 -1.83
C VAL A 142 -7.35 0.94 -2.53
N SER A 143 -6.56 -0.04 -2.95
CA SER A 143 -5.31 0.19 -3.71
C SER A 143 -5.56 0.94 -5.01
N ALA A 144 -6.70 0.73 -5.66
CA ALA A 144 -7.07 1.40 -6.90
C ALA A 144 -7.61 2.81 -6.71
N HIS A 145 -8.33 3.12 -5.63
CA HIS A 145 -9.07 4.38 -5.50
C HIS A 145 -8.64 5.30 -4.35
N ALA A 146 -7.82 4.83 -3.40
CA ALA A 146 -7.43 5.66 -2.25
C ALA A 146 -6.59 6.87 -2.68
N THR A 147 -6.74 7.98 -1.96
CA THR A 147 -6.03 9.24 -2.19
C THR A 147 -4.69 9.33 -1.48
N CYS A 148 -4.41 8.42 -0.56
CA CYS A 148 -3.14 8.23 0.12
C CYS A 148 -2.42 6.96 -0.37
N PRO A 149 -1.13 6.76 -0.03
CA PRO A 149 -0.47 5.46 -0.16
C PRO A 149 -1.28 4.35 0.53
N VAL A 150 -1.26 3.15 -0.06
CA VAL A 150 -1.95 1.96 0.48
C VAL A 150 -0.95 0.86 0.73
N ALA A 151 -0.84 0.41 1.97
CA ALA A 151 -0.14 -0.82 2.33
C ALA A 151 -1.11 -2.00 2.29
N VAL A 152 -0.73 -3.03 1.54
CA VAL A 152 -1.41 -4.33 1.49
C VAL A 152 -0.51 -5.34 2.14
N VAL A 153 -0.98 -5.94 3.24
CA VAL A 153 -0.19 -6.78 4.12
C VAL A 153 -0.61 -8.25 3.96
N PRO A 154 0.30 -9.16 3.60
CA PRO A 154 -0.01 -10.59 3.51
C PRO A 154 -0.36 -11.14 4.90
N GLY A 155 -1.30 -12.10 4.94
CA GLY A 155 -1.63 -12.85 6.14
C GLY A 155 -0.55 -13.86 6.52
N PRO A 156 -0.65 -14.48 7.71
CA PRO A 156 0.36 -15.41 8.23
C PRO A 156 0.65 -16.60 7.31
N ASP A 157 -0.35 -17.10 6.59
CA ASP A 157 -0.22 -18.27 5.69
C ASP A 157 0.36 -17.90 4.31
N GLU A 158 0.43 -16.61 3.98
CA GLU A 158 0.99 -16.09 2.72
C GLU A 158 2.43 -15.64 2.88
N ALA A 159 2.77 -15.13 4.07
CA ALA A 159 4.04 -14.49 4.30
C ALA A 159 5.18 -15.52 4.32
N VAL A 160 6.26 -15.21 3.61
CA VAL A 160 7.52 -15.96 3.67
C VAL A 160 8.58 -14.99 4.17
N GLY A 161 9.28 -15.37 5.25
CA GLY A 161 10.10 -14.43 6.01
C GLY A 161 9.25 -13.57 6.95
N GLY A 162 9.43 -13.78 8.26
CA GLY A 162 8.50 -13.26 9.27
C GLY A 162 9.18 -12.89 10.56
N GLY A 163 10.18 -12.02 10.51
CA GLY A 163 10.76 -11.40 11.69
C GLY A 163 11.22 -10.00 11.33
N ASP A 164 11.09 -9.06 12.27
CA ASP A 164 11.70 -7.74 12.13
C ASP A 164 13.22 -7.94 11.93
N PRO A 165 13.83 -7.48 10.81
CA PRO A 165 15.26 -7.62 10.56
C PRO A 165 16.10 -7.05 11.69
N ARG A 166 15.59 -6.02 12.37
CA ARG A 166 16.23 -5.41 13.54
C ARG A 166 16.38 -6.40 14.68
N VAL A 167 15.42 -7.31 14.86
CA VAL A 167 15.47 -8.39 15.86
C VAL A 167 16.52 -9.44 15.46
N ARG A 168 16.81 -9.58 14.16
CA ARG A 168 17.85 -10.48 13.64
C ARG A 168 19.24 -9.82 13.57
N GLY A 169 19.35 -8.52 13.87
CA GLY A 169 20.59 -7.76 13.72
C GLY A 169 20.97 -7.52 12.25
N GLU A 170 20.02 -7.68 11.33
CA GLU A 170 20.22 -7.52 9.89
C GLU A 170 19.71 -6.14 9.46
N ARG A 171 20.31 -5.59 8.39
CA ARG A 171 19.73 -4.42 7.73
C ARG A 171 18.50 -4.88 6.96
N GLY A 172 17.38 -4.20 7.18
CA GLY A 172 16.18 -4.42 6.37
C GLY A 172 16.40 -4.04 4.91
N ARG A 173 15.47 -4.43 4.05
CA ARG A 173 15.48 -4.15 2.61
C ARG A 173 14.14 -3.65 2.14
N VAL A 174 14.15 -2.49 1.50
CA VAL A 174 13.00 -1.95 0.75
C VAL A 174 13.28 -2.09 -0.73
N VAL A 175 12.38 -2.72 -1.48
CA VAL A 175 12.48 -2.88 -2.94
C VAL A 175 11.52 -1.91 -3.62
N VAL A 176 11.96 -1.16 -4.62
CA VAL A 176 11.10 -0.24 -5.38
C VAL A 176 11.22 -0.44 -6.88
N GLY A 177 10.08 -0.49 -7.57
CA GLY A 177 10.03 -0.55 -9.03
C GLY A 177 10.03 0.84 -9.68
N LEU A 178 10.94 1.05 -10.62
CA LEU A 178 11.12 2.31 -11.32
C LEU A 178 10.92 2.15 -12.83
N ASP A 179 10.08 3.01 -13.39
CA ASP A 179 9.84 3.09 -14.83
C ASP A 179 9.93 4.54 -15.35
N GLY A 180 10.42 5.47 -14.51
CA GLY A 180 10.50 6.90 -14.83
C GLY A 180 9.16 7.63 -14.94
N SER A 181 8.02 6.97 -14.64
CA SER A 181 6.72 7.62 -14.59
C SER A 181 6.56 8.48 -13.33
N ALA A 182 5.53 9.34 -13.30
CA ALA A 182 5.19 10.08 -12.08
C ALA A 182 4.81 9.17 -10.90
N GLY A 183 4.18 8.02 -11.19
CA GLY A 183 3.87 7.00 -10.19
C GLY A 183 5.13 6.32 -9.66
N GLY A 184 6.05 5.95 -10.54
CA GLY A 184 7.36 5.41 -10.17
C GLY A 184 8.19 6.39 -9.32
N ARG A 185 8.19 7.68 -9.67
CA ARG A 185 8.83 8.73 -8.83
C ARG A 185 8.18 8.90 -7.46
N ALA A 186 6.85 8.77 -7.37
CA ALA A 186 6.18 8.78 -6.07
C ALA A 186 6.53 7.56 -5.22
N ALA A 187 6.64 6.38 -5.86
CA ALA A 187 7.12 5.16 -5.22
C ALA A 187 8.55 5.31 -4.70
N LEU A 188 9.45 5.88 -5.51
CA LEU A 188 10.84 6.14 -5.12
C LEU A 188 10.95 7.01 -3.87
N ARG A 189 10.24 8.15 -3.84
CA ARG A 189 10.24 9.03 -2.68
C ARG A 189 9.71 8.33 -1.42
N PHE A 190 8.59 7.61 -1.56
CA PHE A 190 8.04 6.84 -0.45
C PHE A 190 9.04 5.80 0.07
N ALA A 191 9.70 5.08 -0.84
CA ALA A 191 10.65 4.02 -0.49
C ALA A 191 11.92 4.55 0.15
N LEU A 192 12.47 5.69 -0.31
CA LEU A 192 13.59 6.38 0.33
C LEU A 192 13.23 6.82 1.75
N ASP A 193 12.06 7.45 1.92
CA ASP A 193 11.57 7.87 3.22
C ASP A 193 11.39 6.69 4.18
N GLU A 194 10.92 5.54 3.67
CA GLU A 194 10.75 4.34 4.47
C GLU A 194 12.08 3.70 4.84
N ALA A 195 13.01 3.60 3.89
CA ALA A 195 14.35 3.10 4.13
C ALA A 195 15.09 3.94 5.18
N ALA A 196 14.99 5.26 5.11
CA ALA A 196 15.55 6.17 6.11
C ALA A 196 14.95 5.96 7.51
N ARG A 197 13.62 5.87 7.63
CA ARG A 197 12.95 5.61 8.91
C ARG A 197 13.34 4.27 9.51
N THR A 198 13.50 3.25 8.67
CA THR A 198 13.69 1.88 9.12
C THR A 198 15.14 1.45 9.25
N GLY A 199 16.08 2.25 8.76
CA GLY A 199 17.50 1.91 8.65
C GLY A 199 17.79 0.86 7.56
N ALA A 200 16.84 0.64 6.65
CA ALA A 200 16.94 -0.35 5.58
C ALA A 200 17.79 0.15 4.40
N GLU A 201 18.33 -0.80 3.63
CA GLU A 201 18.85 -0.54 2.29
C GLU A 201 17.68 -0.43 1.30
N LEU A 202 17.78 0.49 0.33
CA LEU A 202 16.86 0.59 -0.79
C LEU A 202 17.43 -0.13 -2.02
N VAL A 203 16.67 -1.07 -2.58
CA VAL A 203 16.96 -1.70 -3.87
C VAL A 203 16.03 -1.10 -4.94
N ALA A 204 16.58 -0.28 -5.81
CA ALA A 204 15.88 0.39 -6.90
C ALA A 204 15.97 -0.44 -8.18
N VAL A 205 14.85 -1.05 -8.57
CA VAL A 205 14.78 -2.00 -9.68
C VAL A 205 14.19 -1.33 -10.91
N HIS A 206 14.92 -1.37 -12.01
CA HIS A 206 14.42 -1.00 -13.34
C HIS A 206 14.48 -2.22 -14.26
N ALA A 207 13.32 -2.72 -14.62
CA ALA A 207 13.20 -3.81 -15.57
C ALA A 207 13.00 -3.25 -16.98
N TRP A 208 13.74 -3.80 -17.93
CA TRP A 208 13.64 -3.44 -19.34
C TRP A 208 13.46 -4.68 -20.20
N GLU A 209 12.82 -4.50 -21.34
CA GLU A 209 12.63 -5.52 -22.35
C GLU A 209 13.08 -4.98 -23.69
N ILE A 210 13.52 -5.87 -24.59
CA ILE A 210 13.80 -5.50 -25.97
C ILE A 210 12.44 -5.36 -26.68
N PRO A 211 12.10 -4.19 -27.24
CA PRO A 211 10.83 -4.01 -27.93
C PRO A 211 10.73 -4.95 -29.15
N ASN A 212 9.63 -5.70 -29.24
CA ASN A 212 9.23 -6.40 -30.47
C ASN A 212 8.81 -5.35 -31.53
N PRO A 213 9.29 -5.36 -32.79
CA PRO A 213 9.95 -6.45 -33.51
C PRO A 213 11.41 -6.16 -33.85
N VAL A 214 12.23 -5.79 -32.86
CA VAL A 214 13.67 -5.85 -33.08
C VAL A 214 14.05 -7.33 -33.13
N ASP A 215 14.29 -7.85 -34.33
CA ASP A 215 14.83 -9.20 -34.52
C ASP A 215 16.28 -9.23 -34.04
N VAL A 216 16.44 -9.51 -32.74
CA VAL A 216 17.74 -9.69 -32.11
C VAL A 216 18.37 -11.06 -32.42
N THR A 217 17.90 -11.75 -33.45
CA THR A 217 18.62 -12.87 -34.07
C THR A 217 19.28 -12.45 -35.39
N ALA A 218 18.96 -11.25 -35.89
CA ALA A 218 19.51 -10.72 -37.13
C ALA A 218 20.80 -9.89 -36.95
N LEU A 219 21.15 -9.43 -35.73
CA LEU A 219 22.49 -8.87 -35.47
C LEU A 219 23.49 -10.00 -35.19
N ASP A 220 24.79 -9.74 -35.38
CA ASP A 220 25.80 -10.66 -34.88
C ASP A 220 25.81 -10.64 -33.32
N PRO A 221 26.20 -11.74 -32.64
CA PRO A 221 26.27 -11.81 -31.18
C PRO A 221 27.06 -10.66 -30.50
N ALA A 222 28.12 -10.15 -31.13
CA ALA A 222 28.91 -9.04 -30.61
C ALA A 222 28.14 -7.71 -30.68
N ALA A 223 27.48 -7.43 -31.81
CA ALA A 223 26.60 -6.25 -31.95
C ALA A 223 25.43 -6.29 -30.94
N HIS A 224 24.83 -7.46 -30.70
CA HIS A 224 23.80 -7.63 -29.67
C HIS A 224 24.31 -7.33 -28.27
N ALA A 225 25.47 -7.86 -27.91
CA ALA A 225 26.07 -7.64 -26.61
C ALA A 225 26.37 -6.15 -26.38
N ALA A 226 26.91 -5.46 -27.38
CA ALA A 226 27.21 -4.03 -27.32
C ALA A 226 25.95 -3.16 -27.16
N VAL A 227 24.88 -3.45 -27.93
CA VAL A 227 23.60 -2.74 -27.79
C VAL A 227 23.00 -2.96 -26.39
N ARG A 228 23.02 -4.20 -25.89
CA ARG A 228 22.53 -4.51 -24.53
C ARG A 228 23.34 -3.77 -23.47
N GLU A 229 24.66 -3.80 -23.54
CA GLU A 229 25.54 -3.12 -22.58
C GLU A 229 25.28 -1.61 -22.57
N TYR A 230 25.14 -1.01 -23.76
CA TYR A 230 24.77 0.40 -23.89
C TYR A 230 23.41 0.72 -23.25
N LEU A 231 22.38 -0.09 -23.53
CA LEU A 231 21.04 0.10 -22.95
C LEU A 231 21.04 -0.03 -21.42
N VAL A 232 21.75 -1.03 -20.89
CA VAL A 232 21.89 -1.24 -19.44
C VAL A 232 22.60 -0.05 -18.80
N SER A 233 23.72 0.41 -19.38
CA SER A 233 24.47 1.56 -18.88
C SER A 233 23.61 2.83 -18.85
N ARG A 234 22.88 3.12 -19.94
CA ARG A 234 21.98 4.27 -20.03
C ARG A 234 20.84 4.21 -19.03
N ALA A 235 20.23 3.04 -18.86
CA ALA A 235 19.16 2.87 -17.89
C ALA A 235 19.69 3.01 -16.45
N ASP A 236 20.89 2.52 -16.17
CA ASP A 236 21.53 2.63 -14.86
C ASP A 236 21.88 4.09 -14.52
N GLU A 237 22.47 4.83 -15.46
CA GLU A 237 22.67 6.29 -15.35
C GLU A 237 21.34 7.02 -15.06
N HIS A 238 20.29 6.69 -15.81
CA HIS A 238 18.98 7.32 -15.65
C HIS A 238 18.35 7.04 -14.28
N VAL A 239 18.40 5.78 -13.82
CA VAL A 239 17.86 5.40 -12.52
C VAL A 239 18.63 6.06 -11.38
N ARG A 240 19.97 6.11 -11.47
CA ARG A 240 20.79 6.82 -10.48
C ARG A 240 20.45 8.30 -10.43
N ALA A 241 20.27 8.95 -11.59
CA ALA A 241 19.83 10.35 -11.61
C ALA A 241 18.48 10.54 -10.92
N LEU A 242 17.50 9.66 -11.17
CA LEU A 242 16.19 9.70 -10.48
C LEU A 242 16.31 9.51 -8.96
N VAL A 243 17.22 8.64 -8.51
CA VAL A 243 17.50 8.44 -7.08
C VAL A 243 18.06 9.72 -6.47
N GLU A 244 19.08 10.30 -7.07
CA GLU A 244 19.71 11.52 -6.56
C GLU A 244 18.75 12.72 -6.57
N GLU A 245 17.93 12.87 -7.61
CA GLU A 245 16.86 13.87 -7.67
C GLU A 245 15.80 13.69 -6.56
N ALA A 246 15.57 12.46 -6.11
CA ALA A 246 14.57 12.14 -5.09
C ALA A 246 15.11 12.20 -3.66
N ARG A 247 16.44 12.30 -3.47
CA ARG A 247 17.05 12.41 -2.15
C ARG A 247 16.72 13.76 -1.52
N THR A 248 16.66 13.74 -0.18
CA THR A 248 16.48 14.90 0.69
C THR A 248 17.53 14.82 1.79
N GLU A 249 17.67 15.86 2.61
CA GLU A 249 18.56 15.83 3.78
C GLU A 249 18.32 14.61 4.69
N ARG A 250 17.05 14.19 4.84
CA ARG A 250 16.67 13.02 5.67
C ARG A 250 16.95 11.67 5.02
N THR A 251 17.12 11.63 3.70
CA THR A 251 17.29 10.39 2.92
C THR A 251 18.66 10.32 2.25
N GLY A 252 19.56 11.27 2.53
CA GLY A 252 20.90 11.34 1.95
C GLY A 252 21.76 10.12 2.26
N ASP A 253 21.70 9.63 3.50
CA ASP A 253 22.52 8.52 3.97
C ASP A 253 21.93 7.13 3.68
N VAL A 254 20.75 7.05 3.03
CA VAL A 254 20.14 5.77 2.67
C VAL A 254 21.04 5.03 1.68
N PRO A 255 21.52 3.81 2.00
CA PRO A 255 22.24 2.98 1.05
C PRO A 255 21.29 2.59 -0.09
N VAL A 256 21.65 2.95 -1.33
CA VAL A 256 20.83 2.63 -2.51
C VAL A 256 21.61 1.72 -3.45
N ARG A 257 21.02 0.59 -3.79
CA ARG A 257 21.49 -0.32 -4.82
C ARG A 257 20.59 -0.21 -6.03
N VAL A 258 21.16 0.14 -7.17
CA VAL A 258 20.44 0.20 -8.45
C VAL A 258 20.61 -1.14 -9.18
N GLU A 259 19.50 -1.74 -9.60
CA GLU A 259 19.48 -2.98 -10.37
C GLU A 259 18.70 -2.79 -11.67
N VAL A 260 19.42 -2.77 -12.79
CA VAL A 260 18.85 -2.74 -14.14
C VAL A 260 18.85 -4.15 -14.72
N VAL A 261 17.66 -4.68 -15.00
CA VAL A 261 17.49 -6.10 -15.32
C VAL A 261 16.68 -6.29 -16.59
N GLN A 262 17.10 -7.25 -17.42
CA GLN A 262 16.34 -7.65 -18.59
C GLN A 262 15.30 -8.70 -18.18
N ASP A 263 14.09 -8.26 -17.82
CA ASP A 263 13.05 -9.11 -17.26
C ASP A 263 11.67 -8.42 -17.34
N GLN A 264 10.59 -9.16 -17.11
CA GLN A 264 9.27 -8.59 -16.86
C GLN A 264 9.28 -7.87 -15.51
N ALA A 265 8.81 -6.62 -15.48
CA ALA A 265 8.89 -5.79 -14.27
C ALA A 265 8.26 -6.41 -13.01
N ALA A 266 7.11 -7.07 -13.15
CA ALA A 266 6.45 -7.72 -12.01
C ALA A 266 7.26 -8.93 -11.50
N HIS A 267 7.81 -9.74 -12.40
CA HIS A 267 8.65 -10.89 -12.04
C HIS A 267 9.92 -10.42 -11.34
N ALA A 268 10.62 -9.44 -11.91
CA ALA A 268 11.82 -8.86 -11.33
C ALA A 268 11.63 -8.34 -9.89
N LEU A 269 10.50 -7.67 -9.63
CA LEU A 269 10.15 -7.15 -8.32
C LEU A 269 9.83 -8.25 -7.32
N LEU A 270 9.07 -9.26 -7.73
CA LEU A 270 8.71 -10.38 -6.85
C LEU A 270 9.95 -11.17 -6.43
N THR A 271 10.82 -11.53 -7.39
CA THR A 271 12.06 -12.26 -7.08
C THR A 271 12.98 -11.49 -6.13
N ARG A 272 13.09 -10.17 -6.30
CA ARG A 272 13.92 -9.33 -5.40
C ARG A 272 13.24 -9.04 -4.06
N GLY A 273 11.92 -9.14 -4.05
CA GLY A 273 11.06 -8.91 -2.90
C GLY A 273 10.89 -10.12 -1.99
N ASP A 274 11.27 -11.33 -2.42
CA ASP A 274 11.11 -12.56 -1.62
C ASP A 274 11.79 -12.48 -0.25
N ASP A 275 12.94 -11.78 -0.16
CA ASP A 275 13.69 -11.55 1.08
C ASP A 275 13.65 -10.07 1.53
N ALA A 276 12.69 -9.29 1.04
CA ALA A 276 12.54 -7.87 1.40
C ALA A 276 11.54 -7.68 2.55
N ASP A 277 11.62 -6.54 3.23
CA ASP A 277 10.62 -6.16 4.24
C ASP A 277 9.41 -5.47 3.64
N LEU A 278 9.61 -4.89 2.46
CA LEU A 278 8.62 -4.08 1.77
C LEU A 278 8.93 -4.00 0.28
N ILE A 279 7.90 -4.21 -0.55
CA ILE A 279 7.92 -3.82 -1.96
C ILE A 279 7.11 -2.53 -2.13
N VAL A 280 7.65 -1.56 -2.87
CA VAL A 280 6.98 -0.30 -3.18
C VAL A 280 6.80 -0.19 -4.69
N VAL A 281 5.57 0.08 -5.12
CA VAL A 281 5.21 0.28 -6.52
C VAL A 281 4.40 1.55 -6.68
N GLY A 282 4.49 2.19 -7.85
CA GLY A 282 3.55 3.25 -8.20
C GLY A 282 2.15 2.68 -8.45
N SER A 283 1.10 3.48 -8.30
CA SER A 283 -0.23 3.03 -8.72
C SER A 283 -0.37 2.91 -10.24
N ARG A 284 0.42 3.67 -11.01
CA ARG A 284 0.46 3.64 -12.47
C ARG A 284 1.89 3.78 -12.97
N GLY A 285 2.13 3.22 -14.15
CA GLY A 285 3.41 3.29 -14.86
C GLY A 285 3.33 4.02 -16.20
N ARG A 286 4.25 3.69 -17.11
CA ARG A 286 4.35 4.30 -18.46
C ARG A 286 3.26 3.87 -19.47
N GLY A 287 2.71 2.65 -19.34
CA GLY A 287 1.90 1.99 -20.38
C GLY A 287 0.39 1.87 -20.11
N GLY A 288 -0.20 2.76 -19.31
CA GLY A 288 -1.61 2.63 -18.92
C GLY A 288 -2.62 3.13 -19.96
N PHE A 289 -3.68 2.37 -20.19
CA PHE A 289 -4.89 2.88 -20.86
C PHE A 289 -5.50 4.02 -20.02
N ALA A 290 -5.85 5.14 -20.66
CA ALA A 290 -6.55 6.23 -20.00
C ALA A 290 -7.88 5.70 -19.41
N GLY A 291 -7.97 5.63 -18.08
CA GLY A 291 -9.14 5.11 -17.35
C GLY A 291 -8.85 3.97 -16.37
N LEU A 292 -7.70 3.29 -16.48
CA LEU A 292 -7.30 2.28 -15.50
C LEU A 292 -6.65 2.93 -14.27
N LEU A 293 -7.07 2.47 -13.09
CA LEU A 293 -6.70 3.06 -11.79
C LEU A 293 -5.48 2.40 -11.13
N LEU A 294 -5.15 1.18 -11.56
CA LEU A 294 -3.94 0.45 -11.25
C LEU A 294 -3.24 -0.03 -12.52
N GLY A 295 -1.91 0.03 -12.55
CA GLY A 295 -1.09 -0.59 -13.58
C GLY A 295 -1.00 -2.11 -13.43
N SER A 296 -0.73 -2.81 -14.53
CA SER A 296 -0.59 -4.27 -14.55
C SER A 296 0.49 -4.77 -13.59
N VAL A 297 1.65 -4.11 -13.55
CA VAL A 297 2.75 -4.46 -12.63
C VAL A 297 2.30 -4.41 -11.17
N SER A 298 1.64 -3.32 -10.76
CA SER A 298 1.16 -3.14 -9.39
C SER A 298 0.10 -4.19 -9.04
N GLN A 299 -0.80 -4.54 -9.96
CA GLN A 299 -1.77 -5.61 -9.77
C GLN A 299 -1.09 -6.97 -9.59
N THR A 300 -0.16 -7.33 -10.48
CA THR A 300 0.56 -8.61 -10.40
C THR A 300 1.36 -8.72 -9.10
N VAL A 301 2.07 -7.66 -8.71
CA VAL A 301 2.85 -7.64 -7.45
C VAL A 301 1.92 -7.79 -6.25
N LEU A 302 0.81 -7.04 -6.18
CA LEU A 302 -0.16 -7.16 -5.08
C LEU A 302 -0.75 -8.58 -4.95
N HIS A 303 -0.91 -9.29 -6.06
CA HIS A 303 -1.46 -10.65 -6.05
C HIS A 303 -0.47 -11.73 -5.58
N HIS A 304 0.83 -11.53 -5.80
CA HIS A 304 1.83 -12.60 -5.65
C HIS A 304 2.89 -12.32 -4.58
N ALA A 305 3.02 -11.07 -4.12
CA ALA A 305 4.00 -10.71 -3.11
C ALA A 305 3.70 -11.42 -1.79
N ARG A 306 4.77 -11.95 -1.19
CA ARG A 306 4.75 -12.62 0.11
C ARG A 306 5.21 -11.71 1.25
N VAL A 307 5.44 -10.45 0.94
CA VAL A 307 5.85 -9.39 1.86
C VAL A 307 4.88 -8.21 1.70
N PRO A 308 4.80 -7.28 2.67
CA PRO A 308 3.99 -6.08 2.52
C PRO A 308 4.29 -5.34 1.21
N VAL A 309 3.24 -4.83 0.57
CA VAL A 309 3.34 -4.01 -0.64
C VAL A 309 2.72 -2.65 -0.39
N VAL A 310 3.47 -1.59 -0.66
CA VAL A 310 2.91 -0.23 -0.71
C VAL A 310 2.68 0.20 -2.15
N VAL A 311 1.44 0.55 -2.46
CA VAL A 311 1.07 1.27 -3.67
C VAL A 311 1.15 2.77 -3.38
N ALA A 312 2.23 3.40 -3.85
CA ALA A 312 2.44 4.82 -3.71
C ALA A 312 1.57 5.63 -4.67
N ARG A 313 1.14 6.79 -4.20
CA ARG A 313 0.34 7.75 -4.98
C ARG A 313 1.16 8.99 -5.27
N SER A 314 1.17 9.42 -6.53
CA SER A 314 1.52 10.80 -6.84
C SER A 314 0.43 11.68 -6.26
N ARG A 315 0.74 12.54 -5.28
CA ARG A 315 -0.16 13.63 -4.92
C ARG A 315 -0.41 14.42 -6.20
N SER A 316 -1.61 14.33 -6.78
CA SER A 316 -2.04 15.34 -7.74
C SER A 316 -1.97 16.65 -6.98
N GLY A 317 -1.16 17.60 -7.45
CA GLY A 317 -1.05 18.89 -6.79
C GLY A 317 -2.45 19.40 -6.48
N ARG A 318 -2.67 19.86 -5.24
CA ARG A 318 -3.69 20.87 -5.03
C ARG A 318 -3.27 22.02 -5.94
N SER A 319 -3.92 22.14 -7.08
CA SER A 319 -3.97 23.39 -7.81
C SER A 319 -4.60 24.38 -6.83
N GLY A 320 -3.73 25.14 -6.16
CA GLY A 320 -4.12 26.27 -5.34
C GLY A 320 -4.57 27.40 -6.26
N ASP A 321 -5.67 28.02 -5.84
CA ASP A 321 -6.36 29.22 -6.37
C ASP A 321 -6.62 29.32 -7.88
#